data_AF-A0A9P6EHH4-F1
#
_entry.id   AF-A0A9P6EHH4-F1
#
_cell.length_a   1.000
_cell.length_b   1.000
_cell.length_c   1.000
_cell.angle_alpha   90.00
_cell.angle_beta   90.00
_cell.angle_gamma   90.00
#
_symmetry.space_group_name_H-M   'P 1'
#
loop_
_entity.id
_entity.type
_entity.pdbx_description
1 polymer ?
#
loop_
_entity_poly.entity_id
_entity_poly.type
_entity_poly.pdbx_seq_one_letter_code
_entity_poly.pdbx_strand_id
1 'polypeptide(L)'
;MSTVASIAMVKVEPEGLIEIPVKTHPWPPEIWLLVFPYLKAKDLSSASLTCSMFRYLAQPMLFNVLDVAPFLLSFNTEIPILRPRSYFDRLVQRLECYRLSHIAHGVRHCWISPYSRSAGFPARSQQDDLDPKLVISAVLSMLPHFPNLSQLSWHCVDITAEWWEVLLSLPITKLWLNSSSISLGSSSFLPSVQHLDLDQWPWEGKPTNHPSQHEEHTEGVGRDALRAVIHPDNTESITVPRLATARRLYSVLIEQTYSLRSLQIPLFSIRDPNFVAALEHCPSLQTLCILQPLEGRFKDIKLENLGSSALPALTRYDGPYTHVLQFSRRPLEQVSLWGFDERSALCDLEGLVKTLHKLAQTNTGCSLKSLKVHVVSVTLDLLESFGPFDQIERLAIRSEDAPVKHIPIPHLTRTSALVTTLYEMVLRTRFPQSLRFLELNTKLSSVGMDIVSQERETALFMEAVARRQPSLQRIQVTYGIYWTGLYKAVWGRIRSNSDNNSAPTCSTAATPVMSRAPSFRTGPQDGYSAEESSKDYVLSTIVSSVHPLPFGKLTFTEHRRRILFQSDTLVALAGPSVAGAEGGAGSRKFLSVAWGTIRRIFRL
;
A
#
# COMPACT_ATOMS: atom_id res chain seq x y z
N MET A 1 2.90 -86.65 5.70
CA MET A 1 1.80 -85.93 5.02
C MET A 1 1.62 -84.62 5.78
N SER A 2 1.88 -83.41 5.28
CA SER A 2 1.78 -82.86 3.93
C SER A 2 2.94 -81.88 3.68
N THR A 3 3.34 -81.81 2.41
CA THR A 3 4.56 -81.27 1.83
C THR A 3 4.59 -79.73 1.81
N VAL A 4 5.66 -79.09 2.29
CA VAL A 4 5.97 -77.68 2.01
C VAL A 4 7.16 -77.63 1.05
N ALA A 5 6.93 -77.01 -0.09
CA ALA A 5 7.84 -76.93 -1.23
C ALA A 5 9.10 -76.10 -0.92
N SER A 6 10.25 -76.62 -1.35
CA SER A 6 11.48 -75.85 -1.52
C SER A 6 11.31 -74.79 -2.60
N ILE A 7 11.50 -73.53 -2.25
CA ILE A 7 11.77 -72.44 -3.19
C ILE A 7 13.24 -72.05 -2.99
N ALA A 8 14.03 -72.21 -4.05
CA ALA A 8 15.41 -71.74 -4.10
C ALA A 8 15.44 -70.20 -4.07
N MET A 9 16.06 -69.61 -3.05
CA MET A 9 16.41 -68.20 -3.07
C MET A 9 17.72 -68.01 -3.84
N VAL A 10 17.59 -67.38 -5.00
CA VAL A 10 18.70 -66.87 -5.82
C VAL A 10 19.45 -65.81 -5.00
N LYS A 11 20.75 -66.04 -4.80
CA LYS A 11 21.68 -65.08 -4.20
C LYS A 11 21.92 -63.95 -5.21
N VAL A 12 21.27 -62.81 -5.03
CA VAL A 12 21.54 -61.59 -5.81
C VAL A 12 22.68 -60.86 -5.12
N GLU A 13 23.86 -60.88 -5.73
CA GLU A 13 24.98 -60.03 -5.33
C GLU A 13 24.66 -58.57 -5.73
N PRO A 14 24.84 -57.58 -4.84
CA PRO A 14 24.62 -56.19 -5.20
C PRO A 14 25.74 -55.73 -6.13
N GLU A 15 25.47 -55.68 -7.42
CA GLU A 15 26.31 -54.96 -8.37
C GLU A 15 26.44 -53.50 -7.90
N GLY A 16 27.70 -53.05 -7.84
CA GLY A 16 28.11 -51.83 -7.16
C GLY A 16 27.30 -50.59 -7.57
N LEU A 17 26.71 -49.95 -6.58
CA LEU A 17 26.30 -48.55 -6.67
C LEU A 17 27.56 -47.71 -6.87
N ILE A 18 27.79 -47.28 -8.10
CA ILE A 18 28.75 -46.22 -8.42
C ILE A 18 28.22 -44.95 -7.75
N GLU A 19 28.75 -44.61 -6.58
CA GLU A 19 28.62 -43.27 -6.03
C GLU A 19 29.28 -42.31 -7.03
N ILE A 20 28.49 -41.68 -7.88
CA ILE A 20 28.95 -40.52 -8.65
C ILE A 20 29.04 -39.40 -7.61
N PRO A 21 30.24 -38.89 -7.24
CA PRO A 21 30.34 -37.72 -6.41
C PRO A 21 29.81 -36.55 -7.22
N VAL A 22 28.52 -36.23 -7.05
CA VAL A 22 27.97 -34.97 -7.53
C VAL A 22 28.65 -33.90 -6.69
N LYS A 23 29.79 -33.39 -7.19
CA LYS A 23 30.37 -32.13 -6.72
C LYS A 23 29.36 -31.04 -7.06
N THR A 24 28.33 -30.89 -6.23
CA THR A 24 27.52 -29.69 -6.24
C THR A 24 28.44 -28.58 -5.77
N HIS A 25 28.99 -27.82 -6.72
CA HIS A 25 29.70 -26.61 -6.36
C HIS A 25 28.72 -25.73 -5.58
N PRO A 26 29.00 -25.41 -4.30
CA PRO A 26 28.13 -24.54 -3.54
C PRO A 26 28.05 -23.21 -4.29
N TRP A 27 26.83 -22.73 -4.49
CA TRP A 27 26.60 -21.45 -5.16
C TRP A 27 27.32 -20.36 -4.37
N PRO A 28 27.99 -19.41 -5.05
CA PRO A 28 28.78 -18.40 -4.37
C PRO A 28 27.87 -17.47 -3.52
N PRO A 29 28.37 -16.92 -2.40
CA PRO A 29 27.58 -16.11 -1.47
C PRO A 29 26.78 -14.97 -2.12
N GLU A 30 27.33 -14.38 -3.18
CA GLU A 30 26.72 -13.28 -3.94
C GLU A 30 25.38 -13.70 -4.55
N ILE A 31 25.25 -14.95 -5.01
CA ILE A 31 23.98 -15.44 -5.55
C ILE A 31 22.94 -15.59 -4.43
N TRP A 32 23.34 -16.06 -3.25
CA TRP A 32 22.43 -16.12 -2.11
C TRP A 32 21.99 -14.73 -1.65
N LEU A 33 22.86 -13.72 -1.72
CA LEU A 33 22.51 -12.32 -1.47
C LEU A 33 21.51 -11.75 -2.49
N LEU A 34 21.46 -12.30 -3.71
CA LEU A 34 20.40 -11.99 -4.68
C LEU A 34 19.09 -12.72 -4.37
N VAL A 35 19.14 -13.92 -3.80
CA VAL A 35 17.95 -14.73 -3.50
C VAL A 35 17.26 -14.29 -2.20
N PHE A 36 18.03 -14.05 -1.13
CA PHE A 36 17.51 -13.77 0.21
C PHE A 36 16.52 -12.58 0.29
N PRO A 37 16.69 -11.47 -0.46
CA PRO A 37 15.72 -10.37 -0.47
C PRO A 37 14.30 -10.76 -0.91
N TYR A 38 14.16 -11.88 -1.63
CA TYR A 38 12.87 -12.38 -2.11
C TYR A 38 12.22 -13.38 -1.15
N LEU A 39 12.94 -13.81 -0.10
CA LEU A 39 12.41 -14.71 0.92
C LEU A 39 11.55 -13.93 1.92
N LYS A 40 10.48 -14.55 2.41
CA LYS A 40 9.72 -14.00 3.55
C LYS A 40 10.57 -14.12 4.81
N ALA A 41 10.27 -13.29 5.82
CA ALA A 41 11.01 -13.30 7.09
C ALA A 41 11.06 -14.69 7.76
N LYS A 42 9.98 -15.48 7.70
CA LYS A 42 9.95 -16.86 8.21
C LYS A 42 10.91 -17.78 7.46
N ASP A 43 10.92 -17.73 6.13
CA ASP A 43 11.77 -18.56 5.27
C ASP A 43 13.24 -18.16 5.42
N LEU A 44 13.52 -16.86 5.54
CA LEU A 44 14.84 -16.31 5.79
C LEU A 44 15.39 -16.73 7.17
N SER A 45 14.52 -16.76 8.19
CA SER A 45 14.86 -17.28 9.51
C SER A 45 15.25 -18.76 9.43
N SER A 46 14.42 -19.59 8.77
CA SER A 46 14.73 -21.00 8.52
C SER A 46 16.04 -21.18 7.77
N ALA A 47 16.30 -20.37 6.74
CA ALA A 47 17.57 -20.38 6.01
C ALA A 47 18.76 -20.07 6.92
N SER A 48 18.64 -19.12 7.85
CA SER A 48 19.72 -18.76 8.78
C SER A 48 20.12 -19.90 9.75
N LEU A 49 19.26 -20.91 9.89
CA LEU A 49 19.48 -22.07 10.76
C LEU A 49 20.12 -23.26 10.02
N THR A 50 20.24 -23.23 8.69
CA THR A 50 20.77 -24.37 7.92
C THR A 50 22.27 -24.54 8.05
N CYS A 51 23.06 -23.47 7.95
CA CYS A 51 24.51 -23.49 8.06
C CYS A 51 25.09 -22.11 8.47
N SER A 52 26.36 -22.08 8.84
CA SER A 52 27.06 -20.84 9.27
C SER A 52 27.12 -19.77 8.17
N MET A 53 27.33 -20.17 6.92
CA MET A 53 27.34 -19.25 5.78
C MET A 53 25.97 -18.58 5.61
N PHE A 54 24.89 -19.36 5.57
CA PHE A 54 23.54 -18.81 5.43
C PHE A 54 23.17 -17.93 6.62
N ARG A 55 23.58 -18.32 7.83
CA ARG A 55 23.42 -17.49 9.02
C ARG A 55 24.06 -16.10 8.82
N TYR A 56 25.32 -16.07 8.41
CA TYR A 56 26.06 -14.82 8.22
C TYR A 56 25.45 -13.93 7.13
N LEU A 57 24.94 -14.53 6.04
CA LEU A 57 24.30 -13.81 4.94
C LEU A 57 22.87 -13.34 5.28
N ALA A 58 22.11 -14.14 6.04
CA ALA A 58 20.70 -13.86 6.37
C ALA A 58 20.54 -12.91 7.55
N GLN A 59 21.41 -12.98 8.56
CA GLN A 59 21.31 -12.16 9.78
C GLN A 59 21.21 -10.65 9.49
N PRO A 60 22.06 -10.02 8.64
CA PRO A 60 21.93 -8.60 8.33
C PRO A 60 20.52 -8.19 7.84
N MET A 61 19.84 -9.10 7.15
CA MET A 61 18.50 -8.89 6.60
C MET A 61 17.39 -9.15 7.63
N LEU A 62 17.59 -10.11 8.53
CA LEU A 62 16.68 -10.38 9.65
C LEU A 62 16.71 -9.28 10.72
N PHE A 63 17.85 -8.62 10.87
CA PHE A 63 18.09 -7.58 11.86
C PHE A 63 18.12 -6.17 11.25
N ASN A 64 17.56 -5.99 10.05
CA ASN A 64 17.57 -4.70 9.35
C ASN A 64 16.76 -3.59 10.04
N VAL A 65 15.83 -3.99 10.92
CA VAL A 65 15.01 -3.11 11.76
C VAL A 65 15.25 -3.42 13.24
N LEU A 66 15.59 -2.40 14.03
CA LEU A 66 15.63 -2.46 15.48
C LEU A 66 14.31 -1.91 16.05
N ASP A 67 13.38 -2.80 16.38
CA ASP A 67 12.09 -2.45 17.01
C ASP A 67 12.16 -2.50 18.54
N VAL A 68 11.77 -1.40 19.18
CA VAL A 68 11.83 -1.13 20.62
C VAL A 68 10.51 -0.52 21.07
N ALA A 69 9.92 -1.12 22.11
CA ALA A 69 8.71 -0.65 22.76
C ALA A 69 9.00 -0.32 24.23
N PRO A 70 9.31 0.95 24.57
CA PRO A 70 9.59 1.37 25.94
C PRO A 70 8.45 1.11 26.92
N PHE A 71 7.22 1.23 26.42
CA PHE A 71 5.96 0.88 27.07
C PHE A 71 4.98 0.41 25.98
N LEU A 72 3.74 0.08 26.35
CA LEU A 72 2.68 -0.29 25.41
C LEU A 72 1.45 0.61 25.58
N LEU A 73 0.86 1.02 24.46
CA LEU A 73 -0.44 1.71 24.45
C LEU A 73 -1.49 0.75 23.87
N SER A 74 -2.40 0.28 24.71
CA SER A 74 -3.53 -0.55 24.26
C SER A 74 -4.65 0.31 23.69
N PHE A 75 -5.45 -0.28 22.82
CA PHE A 75 -6.40 0.44 21.98
C PHE A 75 -7.42 1.27 22.76
N ASN A 76 -7.77 0.82 23.97
CA ASN A 76 -8.83 1.39 24.80
C ASN A 76 -8.32 2.00 26.11
N THR A 77 -7.01 2.26 26.24
CA THR A 77 -6.41 2.59 27.53
C THR A 77 -5.64 3.90 27.44
N GLU A 78 -6.12 4.91 28.15
CA GLU A 78 -5.43 6.19 28.30
C GLU A 78 -4.10 6.04 29.07
N ILE A 79 -3.99 5.00 29.90
CA ILE A 79 -2.82 4.75 30.74
C ILE A 79 -1.83 3.83 30.02
N PRO A 80 -0.56 4.26 29.83
CA PRO A 80 0.51 3.42 29.33
C PRO A 80 0.70 2.15 30.17
N ILE A 81 0.86 1.01 29.50
CA ILE A 81 1.23 -0.26 30.11
C ILE A 81 2.76 -0.32 30.11
N LEU A 82 3.36 -0.22 31.30
CA LEU A 82 4.81 -0.33 31.45
C LEU A 82 5.28 -1.76 31.14
N ARG A 83 6.58 -1.92 30.95
CA ARG A 83 7.18 -3.23 30.66
C ARG A 83 7.70 -3.86 31.95
N PRO A 84 7.80 -5.18 32.05
CA PRO A 84 8.49 -5.83 33.17
C PRO A 84 10.01 -5.66 33.02
N ARG A 85 10.76 -5.71 34.13
CA ARG A 85 12.24 -5.67 34.09
C ARG A 85 12.86 -6.71 33.17
N SER A 86 12.28 -7.91 33.09
CA SER A 86 12.76 -8.98 32.20
C SER A 86 12.75 -8.59 30.71
N TYR A 87 11.90 -7.63 30.30
CA TYR A 87 11.92 -7.08 28.96
C TYR A 87 13.21 -6.28 28.72
N PHE A 88 13.60 -5.44 29.67
CA PHE A 88 14.83 -4.66 29.60
C PHE A 88 16.06 -5.58 29.51
N ASP A 89 16.13 -6.61 30.36
CA ASP A 89 17.28 -7.52 30.36
C ASP A 89 17.40 -8.26 29.00
N ARG A 90 16.28 -8.71 28.43
CA ARG A 90 16.24 -9.30 27.08
C ARG A 90 16.62 -8.29 25.99
N LEU A 91 16.20 -7.03 26.13
CA LEU A 91 16.56 -5.97 25.19
C LEU A 91 18.08 -5.75 25.21
N VAL A 92 18.69 -5.60 26.38
CA VAL A 92 20.15 -5.40 26.51
C VAL A 92 20.90 -6.57 25.86
N GLN A 93 20.50 -7.82 26.14
CA GLN A 93 21.09 -9.00 25.48
C GLN A 93 20.92 -8.95 23.96
N ARG A 94 19.75 -8.55 23.47
CA ARG A 94 19.49 -8.39 22.05
C ARG A 94 20.36 -7.29 21.45
N LEU A 95 20.53 -6.14 22.11
CA LEU A 95 21.38 -5.05 21.63
C LEU A 95 22.83 -5.50 21.47
N GLU A 96 23.36 -6.32 22.38
CA GLU A 96 24.70 -6.93 22.21
C GLU A 96 24.81 -7.80 20.95
N CYS A 97 23.74 -8.51 20.56
CA CYS A 97 23.72 -9.19 19.26
C CYS A 97 23.71 -8.21 18.09
N TYR A 98 23.00 -7.08 18.18
CA TYR A 98 23.00 -6.06 17.13
C TYR A 98 24.39 -5.40 16.96
N ARG A 99 25.23 -5.41 17.99
CA ARG A 99 26.62 -4.89 17.94
C ARG A 99 27.58 -5.71 17.10
N LEU A 100 27.26 -6.97 16.87
CA LEU A 100 28.13 -7.84 16.08
C LEU A 100 28.37 -7.20 14.72
N SER A 101 29.63 -7.11 14.29
CA SER A 101 30.03 -6.31 13.13
C SER A 101 29.24 -6.65 11.87
N HIS A 102 28.94 -7.92 11.62
CA HIS A 102 28.17 -8.33 10.46
C HIS A 102 26.67 -7.98 10.56
N ILE A 103 26.12 -7.84 11.76
CA ILE A 103 24.72 -7.44 11.99
C ILE A 103 24.59 -5.91 11.99
N ALA A 104 25.51 -5.19 12.65
CA ALA A 104 25.45 -3.74 12.83
C ALA A 104 25.31 -2.98 11.50
N HIS A 105 25.98 -3.44 10.44
CA HIS A 105 25.87 -2.88 9.09
C HIS A 105 24.54 -3.21 8.39
N GLY A 106 23.84 -4.23 8.84
CA GLY A 106 22.50 -4.58 8.34
C GLY A 106 21.40 -3.66 8.87
N VAL A 107 21.61 -3.07 10.06
CA VAL A 107 20.62 -2.21 10.72
C VAL A 107 20.48 -0.90 9.96
N ARG A 108 19.29 -0.64 9.43
CA ARG A 108 18.99 0.57 8.62
C ARG A 108 17.90 1.44 9.21
N HIS A 109 17.10 0.87 10.10
CA HIS A 109 15.92 1.51 10.69
C HIS A 109 15.84 1.19 12.18
N CYS A 110 15.74 2.21 13.02
CA CYS A 110 15.37 2.07 14.43
C CYS A 110 13.96 2.60 14.67
N TRP A 111 13.18 1.86 15.46
CA TRP A 111 11.81 2.16 15.80
C TRP A 111 11.67 2.20 17.32
N ILE A 112 11.29 3.36 17.85
CA ILE A 112 11.06 3.61 19.27
C ILE A 112 9.61 4.06 19.40
N SER A 113 8.74 3.15 19.85
CA SER A 113 7.29 3.35 19.79
C SER A 113 6.56 2.44 20.76
N PRO A 114 5.42 2.89 21.32
CA PRO A 114 4.64 2.05 22.21
C PRO A 114 3.88 0.91 21.50
N TYR A 115 3.88 0.88 20.17
CA TYR A 115 3.29 -0.20 19.39
C TYR A 115 4.37 -1.20 18.98
N SER A 116 4.21 -2.45 19.45
CA SER A 116 5.03 -3.58 19.01
C SER A 116 4.56 -4.05 17.63
N ARG A 117 5.47 -4.15 16.65
CA ARG A 117 5.10 -4.63 15.30
C ARG A 117 4.86 -6.13 15.23
N SER A 118 5.41 -6.88 16.18
CA SER A 118 5.57 -8.33 16.10
C SER A 118 4.91 -9.11 17.23
N ALA A 119 4.31 -8.44 18.22
CA ALA A 119 3.69 -9.09 19.36
C ALA A 119 2.46 -8.33 19.80
N GLY A 120 1.35 -9.06 19.99
CA GLY A 120 0.15 -8.54 20.63
C GLY A 120 0.44 -8.04 22.05
N PHE A 121 -0.56 -7.39 22.66
CA PHE A 121 -0.43 -6.85 24.01
C PHE A 121 -0.28 -8.01 25.02
N PRO A 122 0.84 -8.09 25.77
CA PRO A 122 0.99 -9.11 26.81
C PRO A 122 -0.04 -8.89 27.92
N ALA A 123 -0.37 -9.97 28.64
CA ALA A 123 -1.24 -9.89 29.81
C ALA A 123 -0.61 -8.97 30.87
N ARG A 124 -1.45 -8.14 31.50
CA ARG A 124 -1.02 -7.16 32.52
C ARG A 124 -0.51 -7.86 33.77
N SER A 125 0.61 -7.39 34.31
CA SER A 125 1.03 -7.69 35.68
C SER A 125 1.00 -6.42 36.54
N GLN A 126 0.64 -6.55 37.81
CA GLN A 126 0.79 -5.44 38.78
C GLN A 126 2.27 -5.09 39.04
N GLN A 127 3.21 -5.90 38.54
CA GLN A 127 4.65 -5.73 38.67
C GLN A 127 5.30 -5.06 37.46
N ASP A 128 4.51 -4.60 36.48
CA ASP A 128 5.03 -3.88 35.32
C ASP A 128 5.32 -2.42 35.72
N ASP A 129 6.57 -2.12 36.11
CA ASP A 129 6.99 -0.83 36.68
C ASP A 129 8.25 -0.22 36.02
N LEU A 130 8.74 -0.80 34.92
CA LEU A 130 9.98 -0.34 34.29
C LEU A 130 9.85 1.09 33.76
N ASP A 131 10.78 1.96 34.17
CA ASP A 131 10.95 3.30 33.63
C ASP A 131 11.27 3.24 32.12
N PRO A 132 10.41 3.77 31.24
CA PRO A 132 10.65 3.85 29.80
C PRO A 132 11.98 4.51 29.43
N LYS A 133 12.46 5.47 30.24
CA LYS A 133 13.72 6.18 29.98
C LYS A 133 14.91 5.23 29.97
N LEU A 134 14.92 4.19 30.82
CA LEU A 134 16.01 3.21 30.84
C LEU A 134 16.09 2.45 29.51
N VAL A 135 14.94 2.04 28.98
CA VAL A 135 14.85 1.35 27.68
C VAL A 135 15.41 2.23 26.57
N ILE A 136 14.98 3.49 26.53
CA ILE A 136 15.36 4.43 25.49
C ILE A 136 16.84 4.78 25.57
N SER A 137 17.35 5.09 26.76
CA SER A 137 18.77 5.41 26.95
C SER A 137 19.68 4.23 26.56
N ALA A 138 19.28 2.98 26.84
CA ALA A 138 20.04 1.80 26.40
C ALA A 138 20.07 1.66 24.87
N VAL A 139 19.01 2.06 24.18
CA VAL A 139 18.94 2.01 22.70
C VAL A 139 19.72 3.17 22.09
N LEU A 140 19.59 4.38 22.63
CA LEU A 140 20.28 5.56 22.14
C LEU A 140 21.80 5.44 22.27
N SER A 141 22.31 4.86 23.36
CA SER A 141 23.75 4.57 23.47
C SER A 141 24.24 3.58 22.40
N MET A 142 23.32 2.79 21.83
CA MET A 142 23.62 1.82 20.80
C MET A 142 23.64 2.43 19.39
N LEU A 143 22.75 3.37 19.09
CA LEU A 143 22.53 3.87 17.73
C LEU A 143 23.80 4.34 16.98
N PRO A 144 24.77 5.03 17.61
CA PRO A 144 26.00 5.46 16.94
C PRO A 144 26.85 4.33 16.34
N HIS A 145 26.64 3.08 16.78
CA HIS A 145 27.38 1.93 16.27
C HIS A 145 26.75 1.30 15.02
N PHE A 146 25.63 1.84 14.52
CA PHE A 146 24.95 1.36 13.32
C PHE A 146 25.30 2.31 12.15
N PRO A 147 26.39 2.05 11.40
CA PRO A 147 26.88 3.00 10.39
C PRO A 147 25.91 3.21 9.22
N ASN A 148 25.01 2.25 8.99
CA ASN A 148 24.00 2.30 7.92
C ASN A 148 22.61 2.73 8.43
N LEU A 149 22.51 3.22 9.65
CA LEU A 149 21.25 3.71 10.22
C LEU A 149 20.79 4.98 9.48
N SER A 150 19.88 4.79 8.53
CA SER A 150 19.34 5.87 7.71
C SER A 150 17.97 6.37 8.17
N GLN A 151 17.25 5.58 8.96
CA GLN A 151 15.87 5.87 9.33
C GLN A 151 15.64 5.72 10.83
N LEU A 152 14.98 6.71 11.43
CA LEU A 152 14.53 6.70 12.81
C LEU A 152 13.03 6.97 12.88
N SER A 153 12.31 6.15 13.65
CA SER A 153 10.90 6.37 13.95
C SER A 153 10.71 6.52 15.45
N TRP A 154 10.11 7.63 15.84
CA TRP A 154 10.00 8.09 17.22
C TRP A 154 8.55 8.50 17.50
N HIS A 155 7.93 7.87 18.49
CA HIS A 155 6.47 7.90 18.63
C HIS A 155 6.03 7.94 20.09
N CYS A 156 5.18 8.92 20.44
CA CYS A 156 4.58 9.09 21.77
C CYS A 156 5.60 9.20 22.91
N VAL A 157 6.82 9.67 22.65
CA VAL A 157 7.81 9.90 23.70
C VAL A 157 8.41 11.28 23.54
N ASP A 158 8.46 12.05 24.62
CA ASP A 158 9.14 13.33 24.60
C ASP A 158 10.66 13.15 24.51
N ILE A 159 11.29 13.90 23.61
CA ILE A 159 12.74 13.89 23.42
C ILE A 159 13.36 14.85 24.42
N THR A 160 14.19 14.31 25.31
CA THR A 160 14.99 15.09 26.26
C THR A 160 16.20 15.72 25.56
N ALA A 161 16.78 16.76 26.18
CA ALA A 161 18.00 17.40 25.66
C ALA A 161 19.16 16.39 25.47
N GLU A 162 19.36 15.48 26.43
CA GLU A 162 20.42 14.45 26.35
C GLU A 162 20.23 13.53 25.14
N TRP A 163 18.98 13.13 24.87
CA TRP A 163 18.67 12.28 23.73
C TRP A 163 18.83 13.02 22.41
N TRP A 164 18.48 14.30 22.37
CA TRP A 164 18.64 15.15 21.21
C TRP A 164 20.09 15.26 20.75
N GLU A 165 21.04 15.42 21.69
CA GLU A 165 22.47 15.45 21.37
C GLU A 165 22.95 14.16 20.67
N VAL A 166 22.43 13.01 21.10
CA VAL A 166 22.71 11.74 20.40
C VAL A 166 22.14 11.78 19.00
N LEU A 167 20.88 12.21 18.83
CA LEU A 167 20.21 12.27 17.52
C LEU A 167 20.94 13.18 16.52
N LEU A 168 21.51 14.30 16.98
CA LEU A 168 22.30 15.21 16.16
C LEU A 168 23.54 14.54 15.54
N SER A 169 24.09 13.51 16.19
CA SER A 169 25.26 12.77 15.70
C SER A 169 24.94 11.64 14.73
N LEU A 170 23.67 11.26 14.58
CA LEU A 170 23.28 10.10 13.78
C LEU A 170 23.18 10.44 12.29
N PRO A 171 23.58 9.53 11.39
CA PRO A 171 23.49 9.74 9.93
C PRO A 171 22.07 9.49 9.39
N ILE A 172 21.04 9.95 10.10
CA ILE A 172 19.64 9.71 9.73
C ILE A 172 19.21 10.64 8.59
N THR A 173 18.66 10.06 7.52
CA THR A 173 18.11 10.78 6.38
C THR A 173 16.58 10.83 6.40
N LYS A 174 15.96 9.89 7.12
CA LYS A 174 14.51 9.77 7.28
C LYS A 174 14.14 9.80 8.76
N LEU A 175 13.33 10.77 9.15
CA LEU A 175 12.79 10.87 10.50
C LEU A 175 11.27 10.74 10.44
N TRP A 176 10.74 9.84 11.24
CA TRP A 176 9.32 9.80 11.55
C TRP A 176 9.14 10.23 12.99
N LEU A 177 8.41 11.31 13.20
CA LEU A 177 8.12 11.88 14.52
C LEU A 177 6.61 11.94 14.73
N ASN A 178 6.12 11.32 15.79
CA ASN A 178 4.69 11.28 16.08
C ASN A 178 4.39 11.59 17.55
N SER A 179 3.47 12.53 17.80
CA SER A 179 3.00 12.96 19.12
C SER A 179 4.12 13.08 20.15
N SER A 180 5.22 13.73 19.75
CA SER A 180 6.42 13.87 20.56
C SER A 180 6.79 15.34 20.65
N SER A 181 7.10 15.80 21.86
CA SER A 181 7.72 17.12 22.06
C SER A 181 9.24 16.99 22.09
N ILE A 182 9.93 18.11 21.87
CA ILE A 182 11.38 18.20 22.01
C ILE A 182 11.64 19.31 23.00
N SER A 183 12.17 18.96 24.17
CA SER A 183 12.53 19.94 25.20
C SER A 183 13.89 20.55 24.86
N LEU A 184 13.87 21.60 24.04
CA LEU A 184 15.09 22.25 23.55
C LEU A 184 15.53 23.38 24.47
N GLY A 185 16.82 23.37 24.81
CA GLY A 185 17.56 24.56 25.26
C GLY A 185 18.39 25.21 24.16
N SER A 186 18.53 24.57 22.99
CA SER A 186 19.44 24.96 21.91
C SER A 186 18.74 24.95 20.53
N SER A 187 19.20 25.80 19.61
CA SER A 187 18.65 26.01 18.27
C SER A 187 19.26 25.11 17.20
N SER A 188 19.77 23.93 17.57
CA SER A 188 20.48 23.05 16.65
C SER A 188 19.50 22.23 15.80
N PHE A 189 19.67 22.27 14.48
CA PHE A 189 18.89 21.49 13.52
C PHE A 189 19.49 20.08 13.33
N LEU A 190 18.66 19.09 12.98
CA LEU A 190 19.16 17.81 12.47
C LEU A 190 19.77 18.00 11.07
N PRO A 191 21.09 17.85 10.90
CA PRO A 191 21.76 18.29 9.67
C PRO A 191 21.47 17.38 8.48
N SER A 192 21.14 16.11 8.69
CA SER A 192 21.05 15.09 7.64
C SER A 192 19.63 14.70 7.23
N VAL A 193 18.58 15.20 7.89
CA VAL A 193 17.20 14.79 7.64
C VAL A 193 16.64 15.39 6.35
N GLN A 194 16.38 14.53 5.38
CA GLN A 194 15.81 14.87 4.06
C GLN A 194 14.32 14.57 3.97
N HIS A 195 13.87 13.50 4.64
CA HIS A 195 12.46 13.09 4.64
C HIS A 195 11.90 13.08 6.05
N LEU A 196 10.79 13.77 6.23
CA LEU A 196 10.12 13.94 7.51
C LEU A 196 8.67 13.46 7.42
N ASP A 197 8.37 12.40 8.17
CA ASP A 197 7.02 11.86 8.33
C ASP A 197 6.49 12.27 9.70
N LEU A 198 5.51 13.17 9.73
CA LEU A 198 4.96 13.74 10.95
C LEU A 198 3.59 13.16 11.24
N ASP A 199 3.37 12.67 12.45
CA ASP A 199 2.08 12.20 12.96
C ASP A 199 1.32 11.20 12.09
N GLN A 200 2.06 10.32 11.40
CA GLN A 200 1.49 9.22 10.64
C GLN A 200 1.27 8.00 11.53
N TRP A 201 0.20 7.26 11.28
CA TRP A 201 -0.06 5.99 11.93
C TRP A 201 0.73 4.86 11.27
N PRO A 202 1.46 4.05 12.05
CA PRO A 202 2.10 2.85 11.56
C PRO A 202 1.13 1.68 11.44
N TRP A 203 0.76 1.32 10.21
CA TRP A 203 -0.02 0.11 9.96
C TRP A 203 0.83 -0.97 9.30
N GLU A 204 0.91 -2.15 9.92
CA GLU A 204 1.74 -3.28 9.45
C GLU A 204 3.21 -2.87 9.19
N GLY A 205 3.70 -1.85 9.92
CA GLY A 205 5.04 -1.30 9.76
C GLY A 205 5.25 -0.43 8.53
N LYS A 206 4.18 0.09 7.93
CA LYS A 206 4.21 1.09 6.88
C LYS A 206 3.60 2.41 7.35
N PRO A 207 4.16 3.56 6.93
CA PRO A 207 3.50 4.84 7.10
C PRO A 207 2.13 4.84 6.42
N THR A 208 1.13 5.41 7.08
CA THR A 208 -0.19 5.64 6.50
C THR A 208 -0.49 7.13 6.43
N ASN A 209 -1.43 7.51 5.57
CA ASN A 209 -1.89 8.89 5.42
C ASN A 209 -2.92 9.29 6.49
N HIS A 210 -2.88 8.62 7.64
CA HIS A 210 -3.88 8.73 8.70
C HIS A 210 -3.17 8.99 10.03
N PRO A 211 -3.70 9.87 10.89
CA PRO A 211 -3.23 9.95 12.26
C PRO A 211 -3.57 8.66 13.01
N SER A 212 -2.87 8.38 14.10
CA SER A 212 -3.28 7.31 15.01
C SER A 212 -4.64 7.62 15.62
N GLN A 213 -5.51 6.61 15.76
CA GLN A 213 -6.72 6.74 16.56
C GLN A 213 -6.44 7.11 18.02
N HIS A 214 -5.32 6.65 18.60
CA HIS A 214 -4.93 6.99 19.98
C HIS A 214 -4.51 8.44 20.16
N GLU A 215 -4.22 9.09 19.05
CA GLU A 215 -3.64 10.40 19.05
C GLU A 215 -4.56 11.43 18.40
N GLU A 216 -5.78 11.07 18.00
CA GLU A 216 -6.76 12.02 17.46
C GLU A 216 -7.01 13.20 18.43
N HIS A 217 -6.82 12.97 19.73
CA HIS A 217 -6.98 13.98 20.78
C HIS A 217 -5.67 14.65 21.20
N THR A 218 -4.50 14.19 20.75
CA THR A 218 -3.24 14.84 21.08
C THR A 218 -2.99 16.04 20.17
N GLU A 219 -2.23 17.01 20.64
CA GLU A 219 -1.94 18.22 19.87
C GLU A 219 -0.97 17.97 18.69
N GLY A 220 -0.40 16.76 18.59
CA GLY A 220 0.63 16.41 17.62
C GLY A 220 1.98 17.05 17.91
N VAL A 221 2.86 17.10 16.89
CA VAL A 221 4.19 17.71 17.04
C VAL A 221 4.10 19.23 17.26
N GLY A 222 4.81 19.72 18.28
CA GLY A 222 4.87 21.14 18.65
C GLY A 222 5.71 21.99 17.68
N ARG A 223 5.50 23.31 17.67
CA ARG A 223 6.24 24.25 16.80
C ARG A 223 7.75 24.20 17.04
N ASP A 224 8.19 24.14 18.29
CA ASP A 224 9.63 24.13 18.62
C ASP A 224 10.30 22.83 18.17
N ALA A 225 9.60 21.71 18.27
CA ALA A 225 10.04 20.43 17.72
C ALA A 225 10.19 20.50 16.19
N LEU A 226 9.21 21.09 15.49
CA LEU A 226 9.27 21.29 14.05
C LEU A 226 10.46 22.15 13.62
N ARG A 227 10.74 23.24 14.36
CA ARG A 227 11.94 24.07 14.11
C ARG A 227 13.23 23.28 14.27
N ALA A 228 13.33 22.40 15.27
CA ALA A 228 14.52 21.58 15.46
C ALA A 228 14.76 20.56 14.34
N VAL A 229 13.70 19.97 13.79
CA VAL A 229 13.82 18.85 12.84
C VAL A 229 13.82 19.28 11.37
N ILE A 230 13.29 20.47 11.04
CA ILE A 230 13.19 20.94 9.66
C ILE A 230 14.37 21.86 9.36
N HIS A 231 15.33 21.35 8.58
CA HIS A 231 16.46 22.15 8.11
C HIS A 231 16.10 22.83 6.76
N PRO A 232 16.26 24.16 6.62
CA PRO A 232 15.86 24.88 5.41
C PRO A 232 16.49 24.38 4.12
N ASP A 233 17.77 24.02 4.14
CA ASP A 233 18.50 23.61 2.93
C ASP A 233 18.54 22.10 2.66
N ASN A 234 18.09 21.26 3.60
CA ASN A 234 18.26 19.81 3.49
C ASN A 234 16.93 19.05 3.54
N THR A 235 15.89 19.56 4.20
CA THR A 235 14.60 18.87 4.25
C THR A 235 13.87 18.99 2.90
N GLU A 236 13.86 17.90 2.14
CA GLU A 236 13.29 17.83 0.80
C GLU A 236 11.82 17.40 0.79
N SER A 237 11.38 16.61 1.77
CA SER A 237 10.04 16.04 1.80
C SER A 237 9.43 16.07 3.19
N ILE A 238 8.22 16.61 3.31
CA ILE A 238 7.45 16.62 4.56
C ILE A 238 6.06 16.05 4.31
N THR A 239 5.63 15.12 5.15
CA THR A 239 4.29 14.56 5.13
C THR A 239 3.63 14.71 6.50
N VAL A 240 2.46 15.35 6.55
CA VAL A 240 1.70 15.60 7.78
C VAL A 240 0.24 15.27 7.51
N PRO A 241 -0.34 14.18 8.04
CA PRO A 241 -1.77 13.91 7.91
C PRO A 241 -2.59 14.60 9.00
N ARG A 242 -1.96 15.08 10.09
CA ARG A 242 -2.65 15.70 11.21
C ARG A 242 -2.84 17.20 11.01
N LEU A 243 -4.06 17.67 11.25
CA LEU A 243 -4.43 19.08 11.09
C LEU A 243 -3.64 20.02 12.03
N ALA A 244 -3.58 19.73 13.33
CA ALA A 244 -2.92 20.61 14.31
C ALA A 244 -1.44 20.85 13.98
N THR A 245 -0.72 19.77 13.64
CA THR A 245 0.68 19.81 13.24
C THR A 245 0.89 20.53 11.92
N ALA A 246 0.00 20.33 10.93
CA ALA A 246 0.08 21.07 9.68
C ALA A 246 -0.05 22.58 9.87
N ARG A 247 -0.93 23.05 10.77
CA ARG A 247 -1.05 24.48 11.10
C ARG A 247 0.24 25.05 11.70
N ARG A 248 0.85 24.31 12.64
CA ARG A 248 2.13 24.68 13.24
C ARG A 248 3.27 24.68 12.22
N LEU A 249 3.27 23.70 11.30
CA LEU A 249 4.22 23.62 10.20
C LEU A 249 4.20 24.88 9.33
N TYR A 250 3.03 25.41 8.98
CA TYR A 250 2.95 26.63 8.17
C TYR A 250 3.62 27.82 8.84
N SER A 251 3.48 27.98 10.16
CA SER A 251 4.17 29.05 10.88
C SER A 251 5.69 28.92 10.80
N VAL A 252 6.23 27.71 10.79
CA VAL A 252 7.68 27.44 10.65
C VAL A 252 8.15 27.66 9.22
N LEU A 253 7.34 27.29 8.24
CA LEU A 253 7.67 27.46 6.81
C LEU A 253 7.68 28.93 6.38
N ILE A 254 6.94 29.82 7.04
CA ILE A 254 6.96 31.27 6.73
C ILE A 254 8.23 31.96 7.22
N GLU A 255 8.94 31.38 8.20
CA GLU A 255 10.07 32.07 8.85
C GLU A 255 11.29 32.21 7.94
N GLN A 256 11.44 31.35 6.93
CA GLN A 256 12.60 31.31 6.04
C GLN A 256 12.26 30.60 4.74
N THR A 257 13.13 30.68 3.74
CA THR A 257 12.96 29.95 2.48
C THR A 257 13.49 28.53 2.61
N TYR A 258 12.74 27.55 2.11
CA TYR A 258 13.09 26.13 2.20
C TYR A 258 13.36 25.53 0.81
N SER A 259 14.31 24.60 0.73
CA SER A 259 14.58 23.74 -0.43
C SER A 259 13.59 22.58 -0.56
N LEU A 260 12.41 22.71 0.06
CA LEU A 260 11.38 21.69 0.12
C LEU A 260 10.87 21.35 -1.28
N ARG A 261 10.91 20.07 -1.66
CA ARG A 261 10.48 19.56 -2.96
C ARG A 261 9.12 18.87 -2.92
N SER A 262 8.76 18.27 -1.80
CA SER A 262 7.51 17.53 -1.64
C SER A 262 6.81 17.90 -0.33
N LEU A 263 5.54 18.30 -0.42
CA LEU A 263 4.71 18.62 0.74
C LEU A 263 3.40 17.84 0.65
N GLN A 264 3.08 17.08 1.69
CA GLN A 264 1.83 16.34 1.82
C GLN A 264 1.11 16.74 3.10
N ILE A 265 -0.13 17.22 2.98
CA ILE A 265 -0.87 17.91 4.05
C ILE A 265 -2.36 17.50 4.08
N PRO A 266 -3.08 17.66 5.20
CA PRO A 266 -4.50 17.32 5.24
C PRO A 266 -5.35 18.40 4.59
N LEU A 267 -6.45 18.01 3.93
CA LEU A 267 -7.39 18.95 3.29
C LEU A 267 -7.78 20.14 4.16
N PHE A 268 -8.11 19.90 5.43
CA PHE A 268 -8.60 20.97 6.31
C PHE A 268 -7.55 22.03 6.67
N SER A 269 -6.27 21.71 6.50
CA SER A 269 -5.20 22.63 6.82
C SER A 269 -5.10 23.77 5.82
N ILE A 270 -5.66 23.64 4.61
CA ILE A 270 -5.61 24.70 3.60
C ILE A 270 -6.46 25.94 3.97
N ARG A 271 -7.32 25.81 4.99
CA ARG A 271 -8.10 26.93 5.57
C ARG A 271 -7.28 27.76 6.56
N ASP A 272 -6.09 27.30 6.93
CA ASP A 272 -5.23 28.05 7.82
C ASP A 272 -4.72 29.32 7.10
N PRO A 273 -4.79 30.51 7.72
CA PRO A 273 -4.37 31.76 7.08
C PRO A 273 -2.88 31.78 6.71
N ASN A 274 -2.06 30.93 7.34
CA ASN A 274 -0.64 30.81 7.03
C ASN A 274 -0.34 29.88 5.85
N PHE A 275 -1.34 29.14 5.33
CA PHE A 275 -1.11 28.14 4.30
C PHE A 275 -0.51 28.75 3.02
N VAL A 276 -1.12 29.81 2.50
CA VAL A 276 -0.65 30.48 1.26
C VAL A 276 0.72 31.08 1.46
N ALA A 277 0.93 31.82 2.55
CA ALA A 277 2.22 32.42 2.87
C ALA A 277 3.33 31.37 3.02
N ALA A 278 3.04 30.21 3.63
CA ALA A 278 4.01 29.11 3.75
C ALA A 278 4.42 28.54 2.39
N LEU A 279 3.46 28.39 1.46
CA LEU A 279 3.75 27.93 0.10
C LEU A 279 4.65 28.92 -0.68
N GLU A 280 4.45 30.22 -0.49
CA GLU A 280 5.28 31.25 -1.13
C GLU A 280 6.76 31.19 -0.69
N HIS A 281 7.03 30.67 0.51
CA HIS A 281 8.38 30.45 1.04
C HIS A 281 9.01 29.10 0.62
N CYS A 282 8.31 28.33 -0.23
CA CYS A 282 8.78 27.04 -0.74
C CYS A 282 8.92 27.07 -2.28
N PRO A 283 9.82 27.89 -2.85
CA PRO A 283 9.91 28.07 -4.32
C PRO A 283 10.36 26.80 -5.06
N SER A 284 11.08 25.90 -4.39
CA SER A 284 11.56 24.62 -4.94
C SER A 284 10.51 23.50 -4.91
N LEU A 285 9.28 23.77 -4.45
CA LEU A 285 8.26 22.74 -4.29
C LEU A 285 7.81 22.19 -5.65
N GLN A 286 8.06 20.90 -5.87
CA GLN A 286 7.74 20.18 -7.10
C GLN A 286 6.45 19.38 -6.98
N THR A 287 6.19 18.84 -5.79
CA THR A 287 5.02 18.00 -5.49
C THR A 287 4.22 18.58 -4.34
N LEU A 288 2.94 18.86 -4.59
CA LEU A 288 1.96 19.19 -3.56
C LEU A 288 0.89 18.10 -3.52
N CYS A 289 0.71 17.48 -2.35
CA CYS A 289 -0.32 16.48 -2.12
C CYS A 289 -1.24 16.92 -0.97
N ILE A 290 -2.50 17.18 -1.30
CA ILE A 290 -3.56 17.39 -0.33
C ILE A 290 -4.23 16.03 -0.10
N LEU A 291 -4.26 15.60 1.15
CA LEU A 291 -4.81 14.32 1.56
C LEU A 291 -6.33 14.33 1.59
N GLN A 292 -6.92 13.21 1.17
CA GLN A 292 -8.35 12.96 1.25
C GLN A 292 -8.81 12.97 2.72
N PRO A 293 -9.96 13.60 3.04
CA PRO A 293 -10.51 13.56 4.37
C PRO A 293 -10.98 12.14 4.71
N LEU A 294 -10.70 11.69 5.93
CA LEU A 294 -11.10 10.38 6.43
C LEU A 294 -12.60 10.28 6.69
N GLU A 295 -13.17 11.29 7.33
CA GLU A 295 -14.55 11.25 7.81
C GLU A 295 -15.22 12.61 7.66
N GLY A 296 -16.48 12.62 7.22
CA GLY A 296 -17.39 13.77 7.28
C GLY A 296 -17.88 14.29 5.93
N ARG A 297 -19.09 14.85 5.93
CA ARG A 297 -19.67 15.57 4.78
C ARG A 297 -19.25 17.03 4.90
N PHE A 298 -18.27 17.45 4.12
CA PHE A 298 -17.86 18.85 4.09
C PHE A 298 -18.15 19.42 2.72
N LYS A 299 -18.81 20.57 2.72
CA LYS A 299 -18.98 21.39 1.52
C LYS A 299 -18.19 22.68 1.74
N ASP A 300 -17.78 23.28 0.62
CA ASP A 300 -17.26 24.65 0.58
C ASP A 300 -15.93 24.89 1.32
N ILE A 301 -14.88 24.14 0.97
CA ILE A 301 -13.52 24.56 1.29
C ILE A 301 -13.02 25.43 0.14
N LYS A 302 -12.97 26.75 0.37
CA LYS A 302 -12.37 27.69 -0.57
C LYS A 302 -10.89 27.86 -0.22
N LEU A 303 -10.05 27.83 -1.24
CA LEU A 303 -8.64 28.12 -1.12
C LEU A 303 -8.42 29.61 -1.46
N GLU A 304 -7.66 30.31 -0.62
CA GLU A 304 -7.28 31.71 -0.87
C GLU A 304 -6.46 31.84 -2.16
N ASN A 305 -6.53 33.00 -2.80
CA ASN A 305 -5.85 33.20 -4.07
C ASN A 305 -4.33 33.19 -3.87
N LEU A 306 -3.68 32.18 -4.42
CA LEU A 306 -2.21 32.10 -4.48
C LEU A 306 -1.65 33.20 -5.40
N GLY A 307 -0.50 33.79 -5.03
CA GLY A 307 0.24 34.73 -5.89
C GLY A 307 0.60 34.13 -7.25
N SER A 308 0.75 34.96 -8.30
CA SER A 308 1.09 34.47 -9.66
C SER A 308 2.51 33.89 -9.76
N SER A 309 3.41 34.34 -8.89
CA SER A 309 4.81 33.88 -8.78
C SER A 309 5.01 32.68 -7.86
N ALA A 310 4.01 32.31 -7.05
CA ALA A 310 4.16 31.23 -6.08
C ALA A 310 4.38 29.88 -6.77
N LEU A 311 5.17 29.03 -6.12
CA LEU A 311 5.43 27.64 -6.53
C LEU A 311 5.89 27.50 -8.00
N PRO A 312 6.96 28.20 -8.43
CA PRO A 312 7.40 28.18 -9.83
C PRO A 312 7.86 26.79 -10.31
N ALA A 313 8.30 25.92 -9.39
CA ALA A 313 8.78 24.57 -9.69
C ALA A 313 7.71 23.47 -9.64
N LEU A 314 6.44 23.81 -9.37
CA LEU A 314 5.38 22.82 -9.18
C LEU A 314 5.06 22.09 -10.48
N THR A 315 5.30 20.78 -10.49
CA THR A 315 5.02 19.90 -11.64
C THR A 315 3.99 18.82 -11.31
N ARG A 316 3.76 18.54 -10.03
CA ARG A 316 2.82 17.50 -9.57
C ARG A 316 1.85 18.03 -8.54
N TYR A 317 0.56 17.81 -8.81
CA TYR A 317 -0.54 18.11 -7.90
C TYR A 317 -1.39 16.85 -7.64
N ASP A 318 -1.65 16.56 -6.37
CA ASP A 318 -2.63 15.56 -5.94
C ASP A 318 -3.58 16.22 -4.94
N GLY A 319 -4.88 16.30 -5.21
CA GLY A 319 -5.77 17.09 -4.37
C GLY A 319 -7.20 17.21 -4.91
N PRO A 320 -8.02 18.07 -4.27
CA PRO A 320 -9.35 18.40 -4.74
C PRO A 320 -9.33 18.98 -6.16
N TYR A 321 -10.24 18.54 -7.03
CA TYR A 321 -10.40 19.13 -8.36
C TYR A 321 -10.81 20.61 -8.28
N THR A 322 -11.51 21.02 -7.23
CA THR A 322 -11.97 22.41 -7.04
C THR A 322 -10.82 23.41 -6.84
N HIS A 323 -9.61 22.96 -6.51
CA HIS A 323 -8.43 23.82 -6.28
C HIS A 323 -7.37 23.74 -7.38
N VAL A 324 -7.42 22.76 -8.28
CA VAL A 324 -6.34 22.53 -9.27
C VAL A 324 -6.04 23.75 -10.15
N LEU A 325 -7.08 24.55 -10.48
CA LEU A 325 -6.92 25.74 -11.33
C LEU A 325 -6.09 26.85 -10.68
N GLN A 326 -5.97 26.87 -9.35
CA GLN A 326 -5.10 27.83 -8.67
C GLN A 326 -3.61 27.49 -8.85
N PHE A 327 -3.31 26.21 -9.03
CA PHE A 327 -1.95 25.69 -9.22
C PHE A 327 -1.57 25.54 -10.70
N SER A 328 -2.54 25.57 -11.61
CA SER A 328 -2.33 25.38 -13.06
C SER A 328 -1.80 26.61 -13.80
N ARG A 329 -1.45 27.69 -13.08
CA ARG A 329 -0.72 28.83 -13.67
C ARG A 329 0.65 28.43 -14.18
N ARG A 330 1.21 27.35 -13.62
CA ARG A 330 2.43 26.69 -14.06
C ARG A 330 2.07 25.41 -14.82
N PRO A 331 2.91 24.97 -15.77
CA PRO A 331 2.66 23.75 -16.52
C PRO A 331 2.79 22.53 -15.60
N LEU A 332 1.66 21.97 -15.15
CA LEU A 332 1.65 20.73 -14.40
C LEU A 332 1.88 19.55 -15.35
N GLU A 333 2.71 18.59 -14.93
CA GLU A 333 2.96 17.35 -15.67
C GLU A 333 2.12 16.18 -15.14
N GLN A 334 1.81 16.18 -13.84
CA GLN A 334 1.09 15.10 -13.18
C GLN A 334 -0.02 15.66 -12.28
N VAL A 335 -1.25 15.22 -12.53
CA VAL A 335 -2.43 15.68 -11.79
C VAL A 335 -3.22 14.46 -11.30
N SER A 336 -3.53 14.42 -10.01
CA SER A 336 -4.42 13.46 -9.38
C SER A 336 -5.55 14.20 -8.69
N LEU A 337 -6.79 13.94 -9.14
CA LEU A 337 -7.97 14.66 -8.72
C LEU A 337 -8.92 13.74 -7.97
N TRP A 338 -9.41 14.26 -6.87
CA TRP A 338 -10.51 13.71 -6.10
C TRP A 338 -11.45 14.85 -5.68
N GLY A 339 -12.61 14.52 -5.11
CA GLY A 339 -13.58 15.53 -4.66
C GLY A 339 -14.22 15.20 -3.32
N PHE A 340 -15.18 16.02 -2.91
CA PHE A 340 -15.89 15.85 -1.65
C PHE A 340 -17.38 16.22 -1.73
N ASP A 341 -17.92 16.35 -2.95
CA ASP A 341 -19.25 16.94 -3.18
C ASP A 341 -20.40 16.01 -2.76
N GLU A 342 -20.32 14.73 -3.15
CA GLU A 342 -21.31 13.70 -2.82
C GLU A 342 -20.83 12.74 -1.73
N ARG A 343 -19.57 12.28 -1.85
CA ARG A 343 -18.88 11.39 -0.91
C ARG A 343 -17.43 11.82 -0.79
N SER A 344 -16.82 11.54 0.37
CA SER A 344 -15.39 11.78 0.57
C SER A 344 -14.58 11.08 -0.52
N ALA A 345 -13.64 11.83 -1.10
CA ALA A 345 -12.72 11.39 -2.16
C ALA A 345 -13.33 11.15 -3.56
N LEU A 346 -14.57 11.59 -3.85
CA LEU A 346 -15.17 11.49 -5.18
C LEU A 346 -15.56 12.86 -5.74
N CYS A 347 -15.20 13.11 -6.99
CA CYS A 347 -15.57 14.33 -7.70
C CYS A 347 -17.06 14.34 -8.06
N ASP A 348 -17.70 15.50 -7.90
CA ASP A 348 -18.88 15.84 -8.70
C ASP A 348 -18.50 15.88 -10.18
N LEU A 349 -19.31 15.21 -10.99
CA LEU A 349 -19.02 15.00 -12.40
C LEU A 349 -19.11 16.31 -13.20
N GLU A 350 -20.16 17.11 -12.96
CA GLU A 350 -20.38 18.34 -13.70
C GLU A 350 -19.29 19.38 -13.38
N GLY A 351 -18.97 19.53 -12.09
CA GLY A 351 -17.88 20.35 -11.60
C GLY A 351 -16.52 19.90 -12.14
N LEU A 352 -16.25 18.59 -12.13
CA LEU A 352 -15.01 18.04 -12.67
C LEU A 352 -14.87 18.31 -14.17
N VAL A 353 -15.90 18.02 -14.96
CA VAL A 353 -15.90 18.26 -16.41
C VAL A 353 -15.62 19.74 -16.69
N LYS A 354 -16.33 20.66 -16.03
CA LYS A 354 -16.07 22.11 -16.16
C LYS A 354 -14.63 22.48 -15.79
N THR A 355 -14.08 21.85 -14.76
CA THR A 355 -12.71 22.08 -14.30
C THR A 355 -11.69 21.57 -15.30
N LEU A 356 -11.87 20.37 -15.86
CA LEU A 356 -10.97 19.79 -16.87
C LEU A 356 -10.95 20.63 -18.15
N HIS A 357 -12.10 21.12 -18.61
CA HIS A 357 -12.17 22.04 -19.75
C HIS A 357 -11.37 23.33 -19.50
N LYS A 358 -11.50 23.93 -18.31
CA LYS A 358 -10.71 25.11 -17.92
C LYS A 358 -9.22 24.78 -17.81
N LEU A 359 -8.88 23.62 -17.26
CA LEU A 359 -7.50 23.17 -17.08
C LEU A 359 -6.81 22.98 -18.44
N ALA A 360 -7.51 22.40 -19.42
CA ALA A 360 -7.03 22.24 -20.79
C ALA A 360 -6.74 23.58 -21.49
N GLN A 361 -7.40 24.68 -21.09
CA GLN A 361 -7.15 26.03 -21.62
C GLN A 361 -5.94 26.72 -20.98
N THR A 362 -5.29 26.10 -19.99
CA THR A 362 -4.07 26.62 -19.37
C THR A 362 -2.82 25.99 -19.98
N ASN A 363 -1.63 26.47 -19.60
CA ASN A 363 -0.36 25.84 -19.99
C ASN A 363 -0.29 24.36 -19.58
N THR A 364 -1.04 23.96 -18.54
CA THR A 364 -1.16 22.56 -18.14
C THR A 364 -1.76 21.69 -19.24
N GLY A 365 -2.67 22.22 -20.07
CA GLY A 365 -3.29 21.48 -21.18
C GLY A 365 -2.25 20.87 -22.14
N CYS A 366 -1.17 21.61 -22.38
CA CYS A 366 -0.09 21.19 -23.26
C CYS A 366 1.06 20.47 -22.55
N SER A 367 1.12 20.43 -21.21
CA SER A 367 2.23 19.79 -20.47
C SER A 367 1.83 18.54 -19.69
N LEU A 368 0.53 18.31 -19.52
CA LEU A 368 0.02 17.22 -18.68
C LEU A 368 0.31 15.86 -19.29
N LYS A 369 1.20 15.09 -18.65
CA LYS A 369 1.60 13.73 -19.06
C LYS A 369 0.77 12.65 -18.36
N SER A 370 0.32 12.91 -17.13
CA SER A 370 -0.41 11.93 -16.33
C SER A 370 -1.60 12.55 -15.62
N LEU A 371 -2.80 12.02 -15.85
CA LEU A 371 -4.02 12.41 -15.17
C LEU A 371 -4.66 11.21 -14.46
N LYS A 372 -4.94 11.38 -13.17
CA LYS A 372 -5.72 10.43 -12.38
C LYS A 372 -6.96 11.13 -11.85
N VAL A 373 -8.12 10.50 -11.95
CA VAL A 373 -9.39 11.03 -11.43
C VAL A 373 -10.13 10.00 -10.60
N HIS A 374 -10.76 10.45 -9.52
CA HIS A 374 -11.62 9.66 -8.66
C HIS A 374 -13.05 10.20 -8.75
N VAL A 375 -13.94 9.45 -9.38
CA VAL A 375 -15.30 9.90 -9.73
C VAL A 375 -16.35 8.98 -9.14
N VAL A 376 -17.58 9.49 -9.01
CA VAL A 376 -18.73 8.64 -8.63
C VAL A 376 -19.00 7.65 -9.75
N SER A 377 -19.13 8.15 -10.97
CA SER A 377 -19.39 7.38 -12.19
C SER A 377 -18.59 7.85 -13.39
N VAL A 378 -18.41 6.95 -14.35
CA VAL A 378 -17.81 7.27 -15.65
C VAL A 378 -18.91 7.57 -16.65
N THR A 379 -18.89 8.77 -17.23
CA THR A 379 -19.84 9.20 -18.28
C THR A 379 -19.12 9.54 -19.58
N LEU A 380 -19.87 9.66 -20.67
CA LEU A 380 -19.33 10.06 -21.95
C LEU A 380 -18.71 11.47 -21.90
N ASP A 381 -19.40 12.45 -21.29
CA ASP A 381 -18.90 13.83 -21.16
C ASP A 381 -17.55 13.90 -20.42
N LEU A 382 -17.37 13.07 -19.38
CA LEU A 382 -16.09 12.95 -18.68
C LEU A 382 -15.00 12.40 -19.60
N LEU A 383 -15.30 11.31 -20.32
CA LEU A 383 -14.35 10.69 -21.23
C LEU A 383 -13.94 11.63 -22.37
N GLU A 384 -14.89 12.39 -22.92
CA GLU A 384 -14.66 13.39 -23.96
C GLU A 384 -13.84 14.58 -23.45
N SER A 385 -13.98 14.96 -22.17
CA SER A 385 -13.21 16.04 -21.56
C SER A 385 -11.69 15.80 -21.50
N PHE A 386 -11.23 14.57 -21.73
CA PHE A 386 -9.80 14.24 -21.82
C PHE A 386 -9.19 14.51 -23.20
N GLY A 387 -10.02 14.64 -24.25
CA GLY A 387 -9.57 14.85 -25.63
C GLY A 387 -8.66 16.07 -25.85
N PRO A 388 -8.87 17.21 -25.18
CA PRO A 388 -8.03 18.41 -25.34
C PRO A 388 -6.59 18.33 -24.78
N PHE A 389 -6.20 17.27 -24.08
CA PHE A 389 -4.86 17.18 -23.47
C PHE A 389 -3.86 16.49 -24.42
N ASP A 390 -3.14 17.27 -25.22
CA ASP A 390 -2.31 16.74 -26.31
C ASP A 390 -1.14 15.85 -25.87
N GLN A 391 -0.62 16.03 -24.64
CA GLN A 391 0.55 15.31 -24.14
C GLN A 391 0.22 14.20 -23.12
N ILE A 392 -1.05 13.89 -22.88
CA ILE A 392 -1.40 12.89 -21.87
C ILE A 392 -0.96 11.49 -22.30
N GLU A 393 0.02 10.94 -21.60
CA GLU A 393 0.51 9.57 -21.83
C GLU A 393 -0.22 8.56 -20.93
N ARG A 394 -0.68 8.99 -19.75
CA ARG A 394 -1.29 8.14 -18.73
C ARG A 394 -2.61 8.71 -18.25
N LEU A 395 -3.68 7.93 -18.39
CA LEU A 395 -5.01 8.25 -17.86
C LEU A 395 -5.47 7.14 -16.92
N ALA A 396 -5.79 7.49 -15.68
CA ALA A 396 -6.31 6.57 -14.68
C ALA A 396 -7.64 7.08 -14.11
N ILE A 397 -8.71 6.30 -14.25
CA ILE A 397 -10.05 6.64 -13.76
C ILE A 397 -10.43 5.62 -12.71
N ARG A 398 -10.71 6.07 -11.50
CA ARG A 398 -11.28 5.26 -10.43
C ARG A 398 -12.73 5.68 -10.21
N SER A 399 -13.68 4.77 -10.39
CA SER A 399 -15.09 4.99 -10.10
C SER A 399 -15.61 4.09 -8.98
N GLU A 400 -16.59 4.57 -8.22
CA GLU A 400 -17.28 3.76 -7.21
C GLU A 400 -18.54 3.08 -7.72
N ASP A 401 -19.14 3.58 -8.81
CA ASP A 401 -20.36 3.11 -9.48
C ASP A 401 -21.18 2.05 -8.72
N ALA A 402 -22.03 2.52 -7.81
CA ALA A 402 -23.23 1.80 -7.41
C ALA A 402 -24.24 1.81 -8.58
N PRO A 403 -25.19 0.85 -8.69
CA PRO A 403 -26.17 0.86 -9.76
C PRO A 403 -27.05 2.12 -9.67
N VAL A 404 -26.74 3.13 -10.48
CA VAL A 404 -27.58 4.33 -10.60
C VAL A 404 -28.88 3.91 -11.27
N LYS A 405 -29.97 3.85 -10.50
CA LYS A 405 -31.31 3.45 -10.96
C LYS A 405 -31.91 4.35 -12.06
N HIS A 406 -31.23 5.44 -12.42
CA HIS A 406 -31.80 6.54 -13.19
C HIS A 406 -30.88 7.06 -14.30
N ILE A 407 -29.95 6.26 -14.85
CA ILE A 407 -29.40 6.63 -16.17
C ILE A 407 -30.42 6.14 -17.20
N PRO A 408 -31.21 7.02 -17.84
CA PRO A 408 -32.04 6.62 -18.97
C PRO A 408 -31.09 6.29 -20.11
N ILE A 409 -30.67 5.02 -20.20
CA ILE A 409 -29.86 4.55 -21.32
C ILE A 409 -30.78 4.58 -22.54
N PRO A 410 -30.60 5.52 -23.49
CA PRO A 410 -31.50 5.67 -24.61
C PRO A 410 -31.20 4.52 -25.57
N HIS A 411 -32.12 3.55 -25.64
CA HIS A 411 -32.25 2.55 -26.71
C HIS A 411 -31.02 1.68 -27.06
N LEU A 412 -29.99 1.64 -26.22
CA LEU A 412 -28.86 0.73 -26.40
C LEU A 412 -29.29 -0.70 -26.04
N THR A 413 -29.48 -1.47 -27.10
CA THR A 413 -29.44 -2.93 -27.21
C THR A 413 -29.07 -3.66 -25.92
N ARG A 414 -30.08 -4.22 -25.24
CA ARG A 414 -30.15 -5.49 -24.47
C ARG A 414 -28.87 -6.17 -23.94
N THR A 415 -27.76 -5.47 -23.72
CA THR A 415 -26.54 -6.00 -23.12
C THR A 415 -26.76 -6.14 -21.63
N SER A 416 -26.39 -7.30 -21.08
CA SER A 416 -26.86 -7.76 -19.77
C SER A 416 -26.06 -7.23 -18.58
N ALA A 417 -24.88 -6.62 -18.78
CA ALA A 417 -24.00 -6.17 -17.70
C ALA A 417 -23.57 -4.71 -17.82
N LEU A 418 -23.42 -4.02 -16.69
CA LEU A 418 -23.07 -2.60 -16.67
C LEU A 418 -21.63 -2.32 -17.17
N VAL A 419 -20.72 -3.29 -17.01
CA VAL A 419 -19.33 -3.16 -17.48
C VAL A 419 -19.24 -3.06 -19.00
N THR A 420 -20.15 -3.69 -19.75
CA THR A 420 -20.17 -3.59 -21.22
C THR A 420 -20.61 -2.21 -21.69
N THR A 421 -21.49 -1.53 -20.93
CA THR A 421 -21.83 -0.12 -21.20
C THR A 421 -20.59 0.78 -21.06
N LEU A 422 -19.74 0.54 -20.06
CA LEU A 422 -18.45 1.25 -19.94
C LEU A 422 -17.55 0.99 -21.15
N TYR A 423 -17.47 -0.26 -21.63
CA TYR A 423 -16.72 -0.61 -22.83
C TYR A 423 -17.22 0.16 -24.05
N GLU A 424 -18.53 0.22 -24.26
CA GLU A 424 -19.12 0.98 -25.37
C GLU A 424 -18.83 2.48 -25.28
N MET A 425 -18.91 3.09 -24.09
CA MET A 425 -18.59 4.51 -23.90
C MET A 425 -17.12 4.82 -24.22
N VAL A 426 -16.20 3.98 -23.70
CA VAL A 426 -14.76 4.11 -23.98
C VAL A 426 -14.48 3.91 -25.47
N LEU A 427 -15.17 2.95 -26.11
CA LEU A 427 -15.07 2.75 -27.55
C LEU A 427 -15.62 3.94 -28.33
N ARG A 428 -16.63 4.67 -27.88
CA ARG A 428 -17.14 5.85 -28.60
C ARG A 428 -16.22 7.05 -28.49
N THR A 429 -15.52 7.17 -27.37
CA THR A 429 -14.62 8.29 -27.06
C THR A 429 -13.40 8.34 -27.99
N ARG A 430 -12.94 9.56 -28.31
CA ARG A 430 -11.65 9.81 -28.96
C ARG A 430 -10.65 10.31 -27.92
N PHE A 431 -9.69 9.47 -27.56
CA PHE A 431 -8.62 9.87 -26.64
C PHE A 431 -7.48 10.59 -27.39
N PRO A 432 -6.66 11.40 -26.69
CA PRO A 432 -5.48 12.03 -27.28
C PRO A 432 -4.52 10.99 -27.87
N GLN A 433 -3.90 11.32 -29.00
CA GLN A 433 -2.99 10.41 -29.71
C GLN A 433 -1.72 10.06 -28.92
N SER A 434 -1.39 10.85 -27.90
CA SER A 434 -0.27 10.60 -26.99
C SER A 434 -0.57 9.51 -25.95
N LEU A 435 -1.83 9.11 -25.78
CA LEU A 435 -2.22 8.17 -24.72
C LEU A 435 -1.58 6.79 -24.91
N ARG A 436 -0.74 6.38 -23.95
CA ARG A 436 -0.02 5.11 -23.92
C ARG A 436 -0.58 4.14 -22.88
N PHE A 437 -1.11 4.65 -21.78
CA PHE A 437 -1.61 3.85 -20.67
C PHE A 437 -3.01 4.31 -20.27
N LEU A 438 -3.98 3.40 -20.32
CA LEU A 438 -5.34 3.62 -19.84
C LEU A 438 -5.63 2.66 -18.69
N GLU A 439 -6.00 3.20 -17.52
CA GLU A 439 -6.43 2.42 -16.37
C GLU A 439 -7.85 2.82 -15.96
N LEU A 440 -8.74 1.84 -15.88
CA LEU A 440 -10.12 1.97 -15.41
C LEU A 440 -10.28 1.05 -14.20
N ASN A 441 -10.64 1.61 -13.05
CA ASN A 441 -10.91 0.84 -11.83
C ASN A 441 -12.31 1.20 -11.34
N THR A 442 -13.24 0.25 -11.43
CA THR A 442 -14.65 0.48 -11.14
C THR A 442 -15.19 -0.60 -10.20
N LYS A 443 -16.32 -0.33 -9.52
CA LYS A 443 -17.05 -1.35 -8.76
C LYS A 443 -18.22 -1.95 -9.55
N LEU A 444 -18.34 -1.64 -10.84
CA LEU A 444 -19.40 -2.17 -11.70
C LEU A 444 -19.47 -3.70 -11.64
N SER A 445 -20.70 -4.20 -11.52
CA SER A 445 -21.00 -5.62 -11.46
C SER A 445 -21.04 -6.26 -12.85
N SER A 446 -20.54 -7.49 -12.95
CA SER A 446 -20.69 -8.36 -14.11
C SER A 446 -21.82 -9.39 -13.95
N VAL A 447 -22.76 -9.15 -13.01
CA VAL A 447 -23.94 -10.01 -12.81
C VAL A 447 -24.67 -10.22 -14.15
N GLY A 448 -24.94 -11.49 -14.48
CA GLY A 448 -25.59 -11.87 -15.73
C GLY A 448 -24.62 -12.32 -16.83
N MET A 449 -23.31 -12.27 -16.59
CA MET A 449 -22.30 -12.84 -17.49
C MET A 449 -21.49 -13.94 -16.79
N ASP A 450 -21.41 -15.12 -17.40
CA ASP A 450 -20.43 -16.12 -16.99
C ASP A 450 -18.99 -15.65 -17.29
N ILE A 451 -18.00 -16.32 -16.70
CA ILE A 451 -16.59 -15.95 -16.81
C ILE A 451 -16.09 -15.95 -18.27
N VAL A 452 -16.55 -16.89 -19.09
CA VAL A 452 -16.13 -17.04 -20.49
C VAL A 452 -16.69 -15.90 -21.32
N SER A 453 -17.95 -15.53 -21.07
CA SER A 453 -18.59 -14.36 -21.68
C SER A 453 -17.87 -13.06 -21.28
N GLN A 454 -17.47 -12.91 -20.01
CA GLN A 454 -16.70 -11.74 -19.55
C GLN A 454 -15.33 -11.64 -20.21
N GLU A 455 -14.59 -12.75 -20.29
CA GLU A 455 -13.30 -12.82 -20.98
C GLU A 455 -13.45 -12.44 -22.46
N ARG A 456 -14.46 -13.00 -23.14
CA ARG A 456 -14.73 -12.73 -24.55
C ARG A 456 -15.06 -11.26 -24.81
N GLU A 457 -16.00 -10.69 -24.07
CA GLU A 457 -16.39 -9.27 -24.24
C GLU A 457 -15.21 -8.34 -23.94
N THR A 458 -14.43 -8.66 -22.91
CA THR A 458 -13.23 -7.89 -22.58
C THR A 458 -12.18 -7.99 -23.68
N ALA A 459 -11.97 -9.17 -24.27
CA ALA A 459 -11.06 -9.34 -25.41
C ALA A 459 -11.49 -8.51 -26.63
N LEU A 460 -12.77 -8.55 -26.99
CA LEU A 460 -13.34 -7.77 -28.08
C LEU A 460 -13.18 -6.26 -27.85
N PHE A 461 -13.46 -5.80 -26.63
CA PHE A 461 -13.25 -4.42 -26.22
C PHE A 461 -11.78 -3.99 -26.36
N MET A 462 -10.85 -4.75 -25.78
CA MET A 462 -9.42 -4.42 -25.80
C MET A 462 -8.86 -4.36 -27.21
N GLU A 463 -9.26 -5.30 -28.08
CA GLU A 463 -8.85 -5.31 -29.48
C GLU A 463 -9.40 -4.10 -30.25
N ALA A 464 -10.67 -3.77 -30.04
CA ALA A 464 -11.31 -2.64 -30.70
C ALA A 464 -10.69 -1.29 -30.26
N VAL A 465 -10.37 -1.13 -28.97
CA VAL A 465 -9.64 0.05 -28.47
C VAL A 465 -8.23 0.11 -29.06
N ALA A 466 -7.48 -1.00 -29.03
CA ALA A 466 -6.12 -1.06 -29.55
C ALA A 466 -6.04 -0.72 -31.05
N ARG A 467 -7.03 -1.17 -31.84
CA ARG A 467 -7.16 -0.86 -33.27
C ARG A 467 -7.40 0.63 -33.52
N ARG A 468 -8.25 1.25 -32.69
CA ARG A 468 -8.59 2.69 -32.79
C ARG A 468 -7.51 3.61 -32.25
N GLN A 469 -6.71 3.14 -31.29
CA GLN A 469 -5.67 3.91 -30.62
C GLN A 469 -4.29 3.25 -30.82
N PRO A 470 -3.63 3.47 -31.98
CA PRO A 470 -2.33 2.88 -32.28
C PRO A 470 -1.20 3.32 -31.36
N SER A 471 -1.34 4.35 -30.53
CA SER A 471 -0.31 4.74 -29.54
C SER A 471 -0.36 3.89 -28.26
N LEU A 472 -1.48 3.22 -28.00
CA LEU A 472 -1.78 2.62 -26.71
C LEU A 472 -0.95 1.37 -26.45
N GLN A 473 -0.12 1.39 -25.41
CA GLN A 473 0.77 0.31 -25.04
C GLN A 473 0.12 -0.64 -24.01
N ARG A 474 -0.75 -0.11 -23.15
CA ARG A 474 -1.37 -0.88 -22.08
C ARG A 474 -2.78 -0.36 -21.75
N ILE A 475 -3.70 -1.30 -21.57
CA ILE A 475 -5.03 -1.06 -21.00
C ILE A 475 -5.19 -1.94 -19.77
N GLN A 476 -5.68 -1.37 -18.69
CA GLN A 476 -6.03 -2.11 -17.49
C GLN A 476 -7.47 -1.76 -17.10
N VAL A 477 -8.32 -2.77 -17.01
CA VAL A 477 -9.68 -2.63 -16.47
C VAL A 477 -9.80 -3.53 -15.25
N THR A 478 -10.09 -2.92 -14.12
CA THR A 478 -10.44 -3.62 -12.87
C THR A 478 -11.90 -3.35 -12.57
N TYR A 479 -12.70 -4.39 -12.36
CA TYR A 479 -14.12 -4.25 -12.05
C TYR A 479 -14.61 -5.29 -11.05
N GLY A 480 -15.79 -5.05 -10.46
CA GLY A 480 -16.34 -5.84 -9.37
C GLY A 480 -15.93 -5.35 -7.98
N ILE A 481 -16.40 -6.03 -6.94
CA ILE A 481 -16.06 -5.71 -5.55
C ILE A 481 -15.38 -6.89 -4.88
N TYR A 482 -14.55 -6.57 -3.91
CA TYR A 482 -13.74 -7.54 -3.16
C TYR A 482 -14.53 -8.75 -2.65
N TRP A 483 -15.81 -8.56 -2.29
CA TRP A 483 -16.67 -9.60 -1.73
C TRP A 483 -17.40 -10.47 -2.77
N THR A 484 -17.75 -9.92 -3.93
CA THR A 484 -18.54 -10.64 -4.95
C THR A 484 -17.68 -11.18 -6.10
N GLY A 485 -16.40 -10.83 -6.11
CA GLY A 485 -15.46 -11.19 -7.16
C GLY A 485 -14.85 -9.92 -7.74
N LEU A 486 -13.51 -9.87 -7.76
CA LEU A 486 -12.75 -8.80 -8.39
C LEU A 486 -12.11 -9.33 -9.65
N TYR A 487 -12.40 -8.70 -10.78
CA TYR A 487 -11.86 -9.04 -12.08
C TYR A 487 -10.83 -8.00 -12.49
N LYS A 488 -9.71 -8.46 -13.04
CA LYS A 488 -8.63 -7.61 -13.53
C LYS A 488 -8.23 -8.08 -14.91
N ALA A 489 -8.55 -7.28 -15.92
CA ALA A 489 -8.15 -7.48 -17.28
C ALA A 489 -6.99 -6.54 -17.63
N VAL A 490 -5.87 -7.10 -18.05
CA VAL A 490 -4.68 -6.36 -18.46
C VAL A 490 -4.34 -6.74 -19.89
N TRP A 491 -4.48 -5.78 -20.79
CA TRP A 491 -3.96 -5.90 -22.14
C TRP A 491 -2.63 -5.13 -22.25
N GLY A 492 -1.62 -5.77 -22.82
CA GLY A 492 -0.35 -5.14 -23.16
C GLY A 492 0.00 -5.41 -24.62
N ARG A 493 0.44 -4.38 -25.33
CA ARG A 493 0.91 -4.53 -26.70
C ARG A 493 2.16 -5.41 -26.73
N ILE A 494 2.17 -6.40 -27.60
CA ILE A 494 3.39 -7.17 -27.90
C ILE A 494 4.28 -6.21 -28.71
N ARG A 495 5.51 -5.97 -28.25
CA ARG A 495 6.43 -4.90 -28.72
C ARG A 495 6.28 -4.57 -30.21
N SER A 496 6.24 -3.27 -30.53
CA SER A 496 6.36 -2.78 -31.89
C SER A 496 7.65 -3.28 -32.52
N ASN A 497 7.59 -3.71 -33.79
CA ASN A 497 8.74 -4.08 -34.61
C ASN A 497 9.83 -2.99 -34.75
N SER A 498 9.69 -1.83 -34.10
CA SER A 498 10.71 -0.77 -34.07
C SER A 498 12.00 -1.20 -33.38
N ASP A 499 11.97 -2.19 -32.49
CA ASP A 499 13.17 -2.71 -31.82
C ASP A 499 13.87 -3.82 -32.63
N ASN A 500 13.32 -4.24 -33.78
CA ASN A 500 13.92 -5.29 -34.61
C ASN A 500 14.99 -4.78 -35.60
N ASN A 501 15.28 -3.47 -35.64
CA ASN A 501 16.40 -2.94 -36.43
C ASN A 501 17.75 -2.98 -35.68
N SER A 502 17.79 -3.43 -34.43
CA SER A 502 19.02 -3.93 -33.82
C SER A 502 18.99 -5.45 -33.84
N ALA A 503 19.58 -6.04 -34.88
CA ALA A 503 19.68 -7.48 -35.06
C ALA A 503 20.28 -8.14 -33.79
N PRO A 504 19.59 -9.08 -33.14
CA PRO A 504 20.23 -9.93 -32.15
C PRO A 504 21.00 -11.03 -32.89
N THR A 505 22.32 -11.04 -32.69
CA THR A 505 23.15 -12.21 -33.03
C THR A 505 22.58 -13.44 -32.36
N CYS A 506 22.22 -14.40 -33.21
CA CYS A 506 21.69 -15.71 -32.90
C CYS A 506 22.61 -16.47 -31.93
N SER A 507 22.12 -16.83 -30.74
CA SER A 507 22.65 -17.96 -29.98
C SER A 507 21.50 -18.89 -29.61
N THR A 508 21.51 -20.05 -30.25
CA THR A 508 20.76 -21.25 -29.94
C THR A 508 20.95 -21.70 -28.49
N ALA A 509 19.87 -21.96 -27.75
CA ALA A 509 19.59 -23.26 -27.13
C ALA A 509 18.50 -23.23 -26.03
N ALA A 510 17.73 -24.32 -26.04
CA ALA A 510 17.04 -24.98 -24.93
C ALA A 510 15.72 -24.38 -24.35
N THR A 511 14.64 -24.99 -24.82
CA THR A 511 13.31 -25.11 -24.19
C THR A 511 13.39 -25.75 -22.81
N PRO A 512 12.70 -25.23 -21.77
CA PRO A 512 12.38 -26.02 -20.58
C PRO A 512 10.93 -26.52 -20.61
N VAL A 513 10.83 -27.82 -20.36
CA VAL A 513 9.62 -28.62 -20.17
C VAL A 513 8.92 -28.18 -18.87
N MET A 514 7.60 -27.97 -18.93
CA MET A 514 6.75 -27.77 -17.75
C MET A 514 6.68 -29.06 -16.93
N SER A 515 7.33 -29.09 -15.77
CA SER A 515 7.16 -30.13 -14.75
C SER A 515 6.04 -29.77 -13.77
N ARG A 516 5.09 -30.69 -13.66
CA ARG A 516 3.93 -30.74 -12.77
C ARG A 516 4.35 -30.74 -11.30
N ALA A 517 3.76 -29.87 -10.47
CA ALA A 517 4.02 -29.82 -9.03
C ALA A 517 3.38 -31.02 -8.29
N PRO A 518 4.06 -31.66 -7.31
CA PRO A 518 3.46 -32.67 -6.45
C PRO A 518 2.66 -32.04 -5.30
N SER A 519 1.48 -32.58 -5.05
CA SER A 519 0.65 -32.30 -3.88
C SER A 519 1.24 -32.99 -2.65
N PHE A 520 1.66 -32.24 -1.63
CA PHE A 520 2.07 -32.79 -0.34
C PHE A 520 0.93 -32.73 0.69
N ARG A 521 0.68 -33.89 1.31
CA ARG A 521 -0.20 -34.10 2.47
C ARG A 521 0.48 -33.58 3.73
N THR A 522 -0.25 -32.82 4.55
CA THR A 522 0.13 -32.44 5.91
C THR A 522 -0.31 -33.52 6.91
N GLY A 523 0.63 -34.02 7.71
CA GLY A 523 0.36 -34.74 8.96
C GLY A 523 0.37 -33.79 10.17
N PRO A 524 -0.18 -34.21 11.33
CA PRO A 524 -0.49 -33.31 12.45
C PRO A 524 0.68 -33.19 13.44
N GLN A 525 0.93 -32.00 13.96
CA GLN A 525 1.49 -31.84 15.31
C GLN A 525 1.32 -30.41 15.87
N ASP A 526 0.50 -30.38 16.92
CA ASP A 526 0.35 -29.52 18.11
C ASP A 526 1.23 -28.28 18.32
N GLY A 527 0.56 -27.19 18.73
CA GLY A 527 1.17 -26.01 19.33
C GLY A 527 0.31 -24.74 19.19
N TYR A 528 -0.84 -24.70 19.86
CA TYR A 528 -1.77 -23.57 19.86
C TYR A 528 -1.13 -22.27 20.39
N SER A 529 -1.13 -21.24 19.54
CA SER A 529 -1.33 -19.85 19.95
C SER A 529 -2.31 -19.26 18.93
N ALA A 530 -3.54 -19.00 19.37
CA ALA A 530 -4.62 -18.52 18.52
C ALA A 530 -4.40 -17.04 18.20
N GLU A 531 -3.67 -16.77 17.13
CA GLU A 531 -3.86 -15.54 16.36
C GLU A 531 -5.03 -15.77 15.40
N GLU A 532 -6.27 -15.54 15.85
CA GLU A 532 -7.40 -15.38 14.92
C GLU A 532 -7.27 -14.01 14.23
N SER A 533 -6.31 -13.92 13.32
CA SER A 533 -6.34 -12.94 12.27
C SER A 533 -7.52 -13.29 11.37
N SER A 534 -8.40 -12.33 11.11
CA SER A 534 -9.54 -12.45 10.18
C SER A 534 -9.18 -12.96 8.76
N LYS A 535 -7.87 -13.07 8.46
CA LYS A 535 -7.33 -13.68 7.24
C LYS A 535 -7.52 -15.20 7.17
N ASP A 536 -7.69 -15.91 8.29
CA ASP A 536 -7.79 -17.38 8.28
C ASP A 536 -9.15 -17.92 7.78
N TYR A 537 -10.19 -17.08 7.81
CA TYR A 537 -11.53 -17.45 7.34
C TYR A 537 -11.80 -17.08 5.88
N VAL A 538 -10.81 -16.53 5.16
CA VAL A 538 -11.00 -16.08 3.78
C VAL A 538 -10.08 -16.86 2.86
N LEU A 539 -10.63 -17.87 2.18
CA LEU A 539 -9.93 -18.54 1.09
C LEU A 539 -9.93 -17.63 -0.13
N SER A 540 -8.76 -17.09 -0.48
CA SER A 540 -8.56 -16.28 -1.69
C SER A 540 -8.01 -17.16 -2.82
N THR A 541 -8.81 -17.41 -3.84
CA THR A 541 -8.39 -18.10 -5.06
C THR A 541 -8.14 -17.08 -6.16
N ILE A 542 -6.94 -17.10 -6.75
CA ILE A 542 -6.58 -16.28 -7.90
C ILE A 542 -6.49 -17.20 -9.11
N VAL A 543 -7.37 -16.99 -10.09
CA VAL A 543 -7.35 -17.70 -11.37
C VAL A 543 -6.93 -16.70 -12.44
N SER A 544 -5.96 -17.05 -13.27
CA SER A 544 -5.52 -16.19 -14.38
C SER A 544 -5.51 -16.97 -15.68
N SER A 545 -6.14 -16.40 -16.70
CA SER A 545 -6.13 -16.85 -18.08
C SER A 545 -5.35 -15.86 -18.93
N VAL A 546 -4.77 -16.36 -20.01
CA VAL A 546 -3.92 -15.59 -20.92
C VAL A 546 -4.37 -15.85 -22.34
N HIS A 547 -4.73 -14.78 -23.06
CA HIS A 547 -5.24 -14.84 -24.42
C HIS A 547 -4.35 -14.00 -25.34
N PRO A 548 -3.72 -14.60 -26.37
CA PRO A 548 -3.10 -13.83 -27.43
C PRO A 548 -4.19 -13.14 -28.25
N LEU A 549 -4.04 -11.84 -28.51
CA LEU A 549 -4.91 -11.03 -29.36
C LEU A 549 -4.10 -10.46 -30.54
N PRO A 550 -4.73 -10.05 -31.66
CA PRO A 550 -4.01 -9.57 -32.84
C PRO A 550 -3.01 -8.43 -32.56
N PHE A 551 -3.33 -7.53 -31.64
CA PHE A 551 -2.49 -6.37 -31.30
C PHE A 551 -1.70 -6.53 -29.99
N GLY A 552 -1.83 -7.65 -29.28
CA GLY A 552 -1.18 -7.78 -27.98
C GLY A 552 -1.56 -9.02 -27.18
N LYS A 553 -1.30 -8.99 -25.89
CA LYS A 553 -1.58 -10.09 -24.96
C LYS A 553 -2.56 -9.61 -23.90
N LEU A 554 -3.69 -10.29 -23.79
CA LEU A 554 -4.64 -10.12 -22.68
C LEU A 554 -4.32 -11.12 -21.57
N THR A 555 -4.20 -10.61 -20.35
CA THR A 555 -4.20 -11.41 -19.12
C THR A 555 -5.47 -11.07 -18.36
N PHE A 556 -6.32 -12.05 -18.13
CA PHE A 556 -7.56 -11.89 -17.38
C PHE A 556 -7.44 -12.64 -16.06
N THR A 557 -7.55 -11.91 -14.96
CA THR A 557 -7.39 -12.45 -13.61
C THR A 557 -8.68 -12.29 -12.85
N GLU A 558 -9.18 -13.40 -12.31
CA GLU A 558 -10.29 -13.44 -11.39
C GLU A 558 -9.77 -13.69 -9.97
N HIS A 559 -10.10 -12.77 -9.07
CA HIS A 559 -9.88 -12.92 -7.65
C HIS A 559 -11.21 -13.31 -7.00
N ARG A 560 -11.35 -14.60 -6.68
CA ARG A 560 -12.48 -15.12 -5.90
C ARG A 560 -12.09 -15.19 -4.44
N ARG A 561 -12.98 -14.76 -3.57
CA ARG A 561 -12.85 -14.95 -2.13
C ARG A 561 -14.05 -15.74 -1.65
N ARG A 562 -13.78 -16.81 -0.91
CA ARG A 562 -14.81 -17.58 -0.22
C ARG A 562 -14.59 -17.42 1.27
N ILE A 563 -15.58 -16.88 1.96
CA ILE A 563 -15.61 -16.91 3.41
C ILE A 563 -15.87 -18.36 3.80
N LEU A 564 -14.89 -18.98 4.45
CA LEU A 564 -15.00 -20.29 5.05
C LEU A 564 -15.61 -20.08 6.44
N PHE A 565 -16.93 -20.29 6.55
CA PHE A 565 -17.54 -20.43 7.86
C PHE A 565 -17.11 -21.78 8.42
N GLN A 566 -16.47 -21.79 9.58
CA GLN A 566 -16.28 -23.04 10.31
C GLN A 566 -17.66 -23.61 10.64
N SER A 567 -17.80 -24.93 10.48
CA SER A 567 -19.05 -25.66 10.75
C SER A 567 -19.59 -25.36 12.16
N ASP A 568 -18.71 -25.11 13.12
CA ASP A 568 -19.06 -24.88 14.52
C ASP A 568 -19.65 -23.47 14.75
N THR A 569 -19.25 -22.46 13.95
CA THR A 569 -19.82 -21.11 14.01
C THR A 569 -21.28 -21.08 13.52
N LEU A 570 -21.62 -21.93 12.54
CA LEU A 570 -23.00 -22.10 12.09
C LEU A 570 -23.88 -22.80 13.14
N VAL A 571 -23.30 -23.66 13.99
CA VAL A 571 -23.98 -24.29 15.12
C VAL A 571 -24.19 -23.27 16.26
N ALA A 572 -23.20 -22.43 16.55
CA ALA A 572 -23.32 -21.37 17.56
C ALA A 572 -24.35 -20.29 17.18
N LEU A 573 -24.42 -19.90 15.90
CA LEU A 573 -25.42 -18.95 15.38
C LEU A 573 -26.83 -19.56 15.26
N ALA A 574 -26.95 -20.89 15.28
CA ALA A 574 -28.26 -21.56 15.34
C ALA A 574 -28.92 -21.49 16.72
N GLY A 575 -28.19 -21.02 17.75
CA GLY A 575 -28.65 -20.94 19.13
C GLY A 575 -28.87 -22.31 19.77
N PRO A 576 -28.85 -22.42 21.12
CA PRO A 576 -29.32 -23.63 21.78
C PRO A 576 -30.81 -23.80 21.43
N SER A 577 -31.13 -24.88 20.71
CA SER A 577 -32.52 -25.21 20.40
C SER A 577 -33.29 -25.33 21.71
N VAL A 578 -34.32 -24.52 21.89
CA VAL A 578 -35.34 -24.74 22.92
C VAL A 578 -35.95 -26.11 22.63
N ALA A 579 -35.53 -27.11 23.40
CA ALA A 579 -36.05 -28.46 23.36
C ALA A 579 -37.50 -28.40 23.85
N GLY A 580 -38.46 -28.25 22.94
CA GLY A 580 -39.87 -28.20 23.30
C GLY A 580 -40.78 -27.55 22.26
N ALA A 581 -40.67 -27.91 20.98
CA ALA A 581 -41.75 -27.69 20.02
C ALA A 581 -41.60 -28.64 18.84
N GLU A 582 -42.41 -29.69 18.83
CA GLU A 582 -42.60 -30.56 17.67
C GLU A 582 -43.13 -29.72 16.50
N GLY A 583 -42.34 -29.58 15.43
CA GLY A 583 -42.73 -28.82 14.24
C GLY A 583 -41.56 -28.51 13.31
N GLY A 584 -41.11 -29.52 12.55
CA GLY A 584 -39.91 -29.53 11.70
C GLY A 584 -39.86 -28.56 10.50
N ALA A 585 -40.49 -27.38 10.56
CA ALA A 585 -40.51 -26.39 9.48
C ALA A 585 -39.79 -25.05 9.81
N GLY A 586 -39.37 -24.81 11.06
CA GLY A 586 -38.82 -23.53 11.51
C GLY A 586 -37.35 -23.26 11.16
N SER A 587 -36.48 -24.26 11.26
CA SER A 587 -35.01 -24.11 11.10
C SER A 587 -34.59 -23.70 9.68
N ARG A 588 -35.25 -24.23 8.63
CA ARG A 588 -34.98 -23.84 7.24
C ARG A 588 -35.37 -22.38 6.94
N LYS A 589 -36.42 -21.85 7.59
CA LYS A 589 -36.85 -20.46 7.42
C LYS A 589 -35.87 -19.48 8.07
N PHE A 590 -35.31 -19.81 9.24
CA PHE A 590 -34.31 -18.94 9.88
C PHE A 590 -33.02 -18.85 9.06
N LEU A 591 -32.50 -19.99 8.58
CA LEU A 591 -31.32 -20.00 7.71
C LEU A 591 -31.58 -19.28 6.38
N SER A 592 -32.77 -19.38 5.79
CA SER A 592 -33.08 -18.65 4.56
C SER A 592 -33.24 -17.14 4.79
N VAL A 593 -33.73 -16.71 5.94
CA VAL A 593 -33.84 -15.30 6.33
C VAL A 593 -32.46 -14.73 6.67
N ALA A 594 -31.65 -15.42 7.47
CA ALA A 594 -30.28 -15.01 7.77
C ALA A 594 -29.42 -14.94 6.49
N TRP A 595 -29.53 -15.93 5.60
CA TRP A 595 -28.91 -15.89 4.27
C TRP A 595 -29.48 -14.77 3.40
N GLY A 596 -30.77 -14.47 3.51
CA GLY A 596 -31.42 -13.35 2.82
C GLY A 596 -30.87 -11.99 3.28
N THR A 597 -30.67 -11.82 4.59
CA THR A 597 -30.11 -10.61 5.20
C THR A 597 -28.63 -10.46 4.85
N ILE A 598 -27.84 -11.53 4.97
CA ILE A 598 -26.43 -11.55 4.56
C ILE A 598 -26.30 -11.26 3.07
N ARG A 599 -27.10 -11.91 2.20
CA ARG A 599 -27.12 -11.59 0.76
C ARG A 599 -27.57 -10.18 0.46
N ARG A 600 -28.47 -9.57 1.25
CA ARG A 600 -28.84 -8.16 1.09
C ARG A 600 -27.68 -7.24 1.48
N ILE A 601 -26.98 -7.54 2.57
CA ILE A 601 -25.81 -6.78 3.01
C ILE A 601 -24.68 -6.83 1.96
N PHE A 602 -24.51 -7.97 1.27
CA PHE A 602 -23.47 -8.14 0.24
C PHE A 602 -23.93 -7.87 -1.21
N ARG A 603 -25.20 -7.49 -1.44
CA ARG A 603 -25.73 -7.05 -2.76
C ARG A 603 -25.94 -5.53 -2.85
N LEU A 604 -25.73 -4.81 -1.75
CA LEU A 604 -25.59 -3.36 -1.69
C LEU A 604 -24.10 -3.01 -1.88
#